data_AF-A0A8H7WS99-F1
#
_entry.id   AF-A0A8H7WS99-F1
#
_cell.length_a   1.000
_cell.length_b   1.000
_cell.length_c   1.000
_cell.angle_alpha   90.00
_cell.angle_beta   90.00
_cell.angle_gamma   90.00
#
_symmetry.space_group_name_H-M   'P 1'
#
loop_
_entity.id
_entity.type
_entity.pdbx_description
1 polymer ?
#
loop_
_entity_poly.entity_id
_entity_poly.type
_entity_poly.pdbx_seq_one_letter_code
_entity_poly.pdbx_strand_id
1 'polypeptide(L)'
;MSSDNKLREFAYDSNVGWYDGAINKSNFQLAPYSQIAATALLPKKEFSLRVYVQIPDKTIQEYGFDSSSSGWQKMSNLGPALAGTSITATSYAGSTGLSIRVYFQKPDRSITELCHDSQGTWYTGSLSIPATSTTPRASLACTNFNDTKSGISLRVYYSSPNNSILEKGFDGNGWYDGGFQQKTIPGSKVSAISWQNGSEIQIRIYFQKGEHVTAVSEWVWDGDGWTAGIAALPPA
;
A
#
# COMPACT_ATOMS: atom_id res chain seq x y z
N MET A 1 14.84 -1.04 -4.65
CA MET A 1 15.62 0.10 -5.17
C MET A 1 17.08 -0.34 -5.26
N SER A 2 17.77 -0.05 -6.35
CA SER A 2 19.21 -0.30 -6.48
C SER A 2 20.04 0.74 -5.73
N SER A 3 21.35 0.49 -5.56
CA SER A 3 22.29 1.42 -4.91
C SER A 3 22.46 2.76 -5.64
N ASP A 4 22.16 2.82 -6.94
CA ASP A 4 22.11 4.05 -7.75
C ASP A 4 20.72 4.72 -7.74
N ASN A 5 19.86 4.35 -6.78
CA ASN A 5 18.51 4.88 -6.59
C ASN A 5 17.59 4.69 -7.80
N LYS A 6 17.71 3.58 -8.53
CA LYS A 6 16.80 3.22 -9.62
C LYS A 6 15.75 2.21 -9.19
N LEU A 7 14.61 2.24 -9.88
CA LEU A 7 13.56 1.27 -9.71
C LEU A 7 14.04 -0.10 -10.18
N ARG A 8 13.74 -1.13 -9.39
CA ARG A 8 14.06 -2.53 -9.72
C ARG A 8 12.87 -3.42 -9.38
N GLU A 9 12.72 -4.49 -10.14
CA GLU A 9 11.73 -5.56 -10.01
C GLU A 9 12.44 -6.91 -10.05
N PHE A 10 12.02 -7.78 -9.13
CA PHE A 10 12.24 -9.21 -9.22
C PHE A 10 10.85 -9.83 -9.43
N ALA A 11 10.70 -10.57 -10.52
CA ALA A 11 9.44 -11.18 -10.90
C ALA A 11 9.52 -12.70 -10.70
N TYR A 12 8.37 -13.30 -10.43
CA TYR A 12 8.22 -14.75 -10.33
C TYR A 12 7.04 -15.19 -11.18
N ASP A 13 7.29 -16.12 -12.09
CA ASP A 13 6.24 -16.84 -12.82
C ASP A 13 6.37 -18.34 -12.55
N SER A 14 5.25 -19.05 -12.39
CA SER A 14 5.23 -20.47 -11.97
C SER A 14 6.06 -21.41 -12.86
N ASN A 15 6.15 -21.12 -14.15
CA ASN A 15 6.88 -21.92 -15.13
C ASN A 15 8.33 -21.45 -15.38
N VAL A 16 8.73 -20.31 -14.80
CA VAL A 16 10.05 -19.69 -15.03
C VAL A 16 10.88 -19.65 -13.75
N GLY A 17 10.24 -19.47 -12.61
CA GLY A 17 10.90 -19.14 -11.35
C GLY A 17 11.17 -17.64 -11.24
N TRP A 18 12.15 -17.29 -10.40
CA TRP A 18 12.54 -15.90 -10.17
C TRP A 18 13.43 -15.36 -11.30
N TYR A 19 13.16 -14.14 -11.75
CA TYR A 19 13.97 -13.44 -12.76
C TYR A 19 13.96 -11.92 -12.56
N ASP A 20 14.92 -11.24 -13.22
CA ASP A 20 14.98 -9.78 -13.26
C ASP A 20 13.85 -9.22 -14.13
N GLY A 21 12.95 -8.44 -13.51
CA GLY A 21 11.79 -7.88 -14.18
C GLY A 21 12.12 -6.81 -15.23
N ALA A 22 11.17 -6.56 -16.13
CA ALA A 22 11.39 -5.69 -17.28
C ALA A 22 11.63 -4.21 -16.89
N ILE A 23 11.14 -3.76 -15.72
CA ILE A 23 11.32 -2.37 -15.26
C ILE A 23 12.79 -2.01 -15.04
N ASN A 24 13.64 -3.02 -14.83
CA ASN A 24 15.06 -2.87 -14.58
C ASN A 24 15.78 -2.18 -15.74
N LYS A 25 15.22 -2.25 -16.96
CA LYS A 25 15.75 -1.63 -18.18
C LYS A 25 15.31 -0.18 -18.37
N SER A 26 14.30 0.28 -17.64
CA SER A 26 13.71 1.61 -17.81
C SER A 26 14.54 2.73 -17.18
N ASN A 27 15.50 2.40 -16.32
CA ASN A 27 16.37 3.37 -15.63
C ASN A 27 15.60 4.51 -14.91
N PHE A 28 14.41 4.23 -14.40
CA PHE A 28 13.62 5.22 -13.67
C PHE A 28 14.33 5.62 -12.37
N GLN A 29 14.72 6.89 -12.30
CA GLN A 29 15.42 7.48 -11.16
C GLN A 29 14.45 7.88 -10.06
N LEU A 30 14.71 7.42 -8.84
CA LEU A 30 13.95 7.75 -7.65
C LEU A 30 14.71 8.78 -6.81
N ALA A 31 13.99 9.44 -5.90
CA ALA A 31 14.65 10.08 -4.78
C ALA A 31 15.32 9.01 -3.89
N PRO A 32 16.49 9.28 -3.29
CA PRO A 32 17.19 8.31 -2.43
C PRO A 32 16.39 7.85 -1.20
N TYR A 33 15.38 8.62 -0.80
CA TYR A 33 14.48 8.33 0.32
C TYR A 33 13.12 7.76 -0.11
N SER A 34 12.91 7.54 -1.41
CA SER A 34 11.62 7.08 -1.92
C SER A 34 11.20 5.76 -1.30
N GLN A 35 9.95 5.69 -0.87
CA GLN A 35 9.27 4.41 -0.66
C GLN A 35 8.60 3.98 -1.97
N ILE A 36 8.08 2.75 -2.02
CA ILE A 36 7.52 2.17 -3.24
C ILE A 36 6.19 1.50 -2.87
N ALA A 37 5.15 1.75 -3.65
CA ALA A 37 3.93 0.95 -3.65
C ALA A 37 3.73 0.33 -5.03
N ALA A 38 3.13 -0.86 -5.08
CA ALA A 38 2.77 -1.51 -6.33
C ALA A 38 1.39 -2.14 -6.19
N THR A 39 0.61 -2.14 -7.28
CA THR A 39 -0.68 -2.85 -7.33
C THR A 39 -0.90 -3.44 -8.72
N ALA A 40 -1.46 -4.65 -8.75
CA ALA A 40 -1.90 -5.30 -9.99
C ALA A 40 -3.34 -4.90 -10.31
N LEU A 41 -3.59 -4.50 -11.55
CA LEU A 41 -4.89 -3.99 -11.97
C LEU A 41 -5.86 -5.13 -12.31
N LEU A 42 -6.39 -5.76 -11.26
CA LEU A 42 -7.44 -6.76 -11.40
C LEU A 42 -8.80 -6.05 -11.58
N PRO A 43 -9.66 -6.49 -12.52
CA PRO A 43 -9.67 -7.78 -13.20
C PRO A 43 -9.30 -7.68 -14.70
N LYS A 44 -8.31 -6.87 -15.09
CA LYS A 44 -7.91 -6.81 -16.52
C LYS A 44 -7.55 -8.23 -17.01
N LYS A 45 -8.00 -8.56 -18.24
CA LYS A 45 -7.69 -9.84 -18.90
C LYS A 45 -6.19 -10.02 -19.14
N GLU A 46 -5.48 -8.91 -19.32
CA GLU A 46 -4.04 -8.87 -19.45
C GLU A 46 -3.41 -8.37 -18.16
N PHE A 47 -2.25 -8.92 -17.82
CA PHE A 47 -1.49 -8.50 -16.66
C PHE A 47 -1.08 -7.03 -16.80
N SER A 48 -1.55 -6.19 -15.88
CA SER A 48 -1.14 -4.79 -15.82
C SER A 48 -0.74 -4.42 -14.39
N LEU A 49 0.30 -3.61 -14.28
CA LEU A 49 0.85 -3.13 -13.01
C LEU A 49 0.83 -1.61 -12.96
N ARG A 50 0.72 -1.08 -11.74
CA ARG A 50 1.08 0.29 -11.40
C ARG A 50 2.05 0.29 -10.25
N VAL A 51 3.07 1.14 -10.35
CA VAL A 51 4.10 1.35 -9.33
C VAL A 51 4.16 2.84 -9.03
N TYR A 52 4.10 3.17 -7.75
CA TYR A 52 4.12 4.54 -7.25
C TYR A 52 5.39 4.76 -6.45
N VAL A 53 6.14 5.79 -6.83
CA VAL A 53 7.41 6.15 -6.19
C VAL A 53 7.50 7.65 -6.02
N GLN A 54 8.39 8.10 -5.14
CA GLN A 54 8.75 9.50 -5.03
C GLN A 54 10.00 9.79 -5.87
N ILE A 55 9.90 10.74 -6.79
CA ILE A 55 11.02 11.18 -7.62
C ILE A 55 11.76 12.37 -6.96
N PRO A 56 12.95 12.79 -7.43
CA PRO A 56 13.79 13.77 -6.75
C PRO A 56 13.14 15.12 -6.43
N ASP A 57 12.12 15.54 -7.20
CA ASP A 57 11.36 16.77 -6.96
C ASP A 57 10.32 16.66 -5.83
N LYS A 58 10.26 15.51 -5.14
CA LYS A 58 9.34 15.17 -4.04
C LYS A 58 7.89 14.91 -4.46
N THR A 59 7.59 14.86 -5.74
CA THR A 59 6.28 14.42 -6.24
C THR A 59 6.16 12.90 -6.27
N ILE A 60 4.93 12.40 -6.21
CA ILE A 60 4.64 10.98 -6.41
C ILE A 60 4.42 10.72 -7.91
N GLN A 61 5.23 9.84 -8.48
CA GLN A 61 5.18 9.44 -9.87
C GLN A 61 4.61 8.03 -10.00
N GLU A 62 3.62 7.89 -10.88
CA GLU A 62 3.11 6.60 -11.34
C GLU A 62 3.96 6.11 -12.53
N TYR A 63 4.39 4.86 -12.46
CA TYR A 63 4.88 4.08 -13.59
C TYR A 63 3.95 2.91 -13.81
N GLY A 64 3.67 2.56 -15.06
CA GLY A 64 2.78 1.44 -15.34
C GLY A 64 3.26 0.56 -16.47
N PHE A 65 2.80 -0.68 -16.40
CA PHE A 65 2.96 -1.70 -17.41
C PHE A 65 1.54 -2.14 -17.79
N ASP A 66 1.13 -1.92 -19.03
CA ASP A 66 -0.17 -2.38 -19.52
C ASP A 66 -0.03 -3.59 -20.46
N SER A 67 1.07 -3.69 -21.21
CA SER A 67 1.35 -4.82 -22.09
C SER A 67 2.85 -4.93 -22.39
N SER A 68 3.29 -6.10 -22.85
CA SER A 68 4.68 -6.31 -23.30
C SER A 68 5.04 -5.47 -24.53
N SER A 69 4.05 -5.11 -25.36
CA SER A 69 4.26 -4.27 -26.55
C SER A 69 4.54 -2.80 -26.22
N SER A 70 3.92 -2.28 -25.16
CA SER A 70 4.14 -0.91 -24.69
C SER A 70 5.28 -0.80 -23.68
N GLY A 71 5.56 -1.88 -22.95
CA GLY A 71 6.56 -1.93 -21.90
C GLY A 71 6.20 -1.05 -20.71
N TRP A 72 7.21 -0.70 -19.91
CA TRP A 72 7.03 0.19 -18.77
C TRP A 72 7.02 1.66 -19.21
N GLN A 73 6.04 2.41 -18.74
CA GLN A 73 5.82 3.79 -19.12
C GLN A 73 5.73 4.70 -17.90
N LYS A 74 6.22 5.95 -18.05
CA LYS A 74 5.94 7.03 -17.11
C LYS A 74 4.49 7.49 -17.32
N MET A 75 3.68 7.41 -16.27
CA MET A 75 2.26 7.77 -16.29
C MET A 75 2.02 9.05 -15.47
N SER A 76 0.95 9.09 -14.68
CA SER A 76 0.49 10.28 -13.97
C SER A 76 1.49 10.76 -12.93
N ASN A 77 1.65 12.07 -12.81
CA ASN A 77 2.28 12.67 -11.64
C ASN A 77 1.17 13.07 -10.66
N LEU A 78 1.22 12.53 -9.45
CA LEU A 78 0.18 12.68 -8.44
C LEU A 78 0.40 13.89 -7.52
N GLY A 79 1.37 14.75 -7.86
CA GLY A 79 1.65 15.99 -7.15
C GLY A 79 2.57 15.84 -5.94
N PRO A 80 2.72 16.91 -5.15
CA PRO A 80 3.73 17.01 -4.10
C PRO A 80 3.39 16.15 -2.89
N ALA A 81 4.43 15.55 -2.29
CA ALA A 81 4.33 14.77 -1.06
C ALA A 81 5.45 15.14 -0.07
N LEU A 82 5.31 14.71 1.18
CA LEU A 82 6.38 14.80 2.17
C LEU A 82 7.59 14.00 1.67
N ALA A 83 8.79 14.57 1.76
CA ALA A 83 10.02 13.88 1.36
C ALA A 83 10.25 12.63 2.23
N GLY A 84 10.31 11.46 1.59
CA GLY A 84 10.42 10.15 2.23
C GLY A 84 9.11 9.60 2.78
N THR A 85 7.96 10.10 2.32
CA THR A 85 6.65 9.53 2.68
C THR A 85 6.61 8.04 2.38
N SER A 86 5.97 7.26 3.25
CA SER A 86 5.47 5.94 2.85
C SER A 86 4.42 6.12 1.76
N ILE A 87 4.34 5.13 0.88
CA ILE A 87 3.33 5.06 -0.17
C ILE A 87 2.71 3.68 -0.03
N THR A 88 1.39 3.59 -0.09
CA THR A 88 0.68 2.32 -0.23
C THR A 88 -0.42 2.49 -1.25
N ALA A 89 -0.68 1.44 -2.02
CA ALA A 89 -1.64 1.49 -3.11
C ALA A 89 -2.43 0.19 -3.17
N THR A 90 -3.66 0.28 -3.63
CA THR A 90 -4.52 -0.86 -3.87
C THR A 90 -5.40 -0.61 -5.09
N SER A 91 -5.80 -1.67 -5.77
CA SER A 91 -6.79 -1.60 -6.85
C SER A 91 -7.82 -2.69 -6.73
N TYR A 92 -9.02 -2.40 -7.25
CA TYR A 92 -10.17 -3.29 -7.19
C TYR A 92 -11.15 -3.01 -8.33
N ALA A 93 -12.07 -3.94 -8.55
CA ALA A 93 -13.21 -3.75 -9.43
C ALA A 93 -14.29 -2.93 -8.69
N GLY A 94 -14.40 -1.65 -9.00
CA GLY A 94 -15.50 -0.80 -8.55
C GLY A 94 -16.76 -0.98 -9.41
N SER A 95 -17.85 -0.31 -9.03
CA SER A 95 -19.15 -0.41 -9.70
C SER A 95 -19.13 0.03 -11.17
N THR A 96 -18.24 0.93 -11.54
CA THR A 96 -18.08 1.46 -12.90
C THR A 96 -16.86 0.90 -13.64
N GLY A 97 -16.04 0.08 -12.96
CA GLY A 97 -14.82 -0.52 -13.50
C GLY A 97 -13.63 -0.42 -12.55
N LEU A 98 -12.42 -0.53 -13.09
CA LEU A 98 -11.18 -0.50 -12.31
C LEU A 98 -11.08 0.78 -11.47
N SER A 99 -10.80 0.60 -10.19
CA SER A 99 -10.55 1.65 -9.21
C SER A 99 -9.17 1.47 -8.60
N ILE A 100 -8.45 2.57 -8.37
CA ILE A 100 -7.16 2.60 -7.71
C ILE A 100 -7.22 3.62 -6.58
N ARG A 101 -6.60 3.29 -5.44
CA ARG A 101 -6.39 4.19 -4.31
C ARG A 101 -4.90 4.23 -3.98
N VAL A 102 -4.37 5.43 -3.76
CA VAL A 102 -2.99 5.66 -3.35
C VAL A 102 -2.98 6.55 -2.12
N TYR A 103 -2.26 6.12 -1.09
CA TYR A 103 -2.18 6.81 0.19
C TYR A 103 -0.74 7.21 0.48
N PHE A 104 -0.55 8.47 0.89
CA PHE A 104 0.74 9.03 1.25
C PHE A 104 0.57 10.28 2.13
N GLN A 105 1.67 10.77 2.71
CA GLN A 105 1.70 12.01 3.46
C GLN A 105 1.96 13.21 2.55
N LYS A 106 1.10 14.22 2.68
CA LYS A 106 1.30 15.54 2.07
C LYS A 106 2.41 16.33 2.77
N PRO A 107 2.91 17.42 2.18
CA PRO A 107 3.90 18.30 2.81
C PRO A 107 3.49 18.82 4.21
N ASP A 108 2.19 18.97 4.47
CA ASP A 108 1.63 19.37 5.77
C ASP A 108 1.66 18.25 6.84
N ARG A 109 2.15 17.06 6.47
CA ARG A 109 2.22 15.80 7.24
C ARG A 109 0.91 15.06 7.43
N SER A 110 -0.22 15.56 6.95
CA SER A 110 -1.46 14.77 6.93
C SER A 110 -1.36 13.63 5.90
N ILE A 111 -2.01 12.50 6.19
CA ILE A 111 -2.15 11.40 5.22
C ILE A 111 -3.40 11.67 4.37
N THR A 112 -3.26 11.53 3.06
CA THR A 112 -4.32 11.75 2.09
C THR A 112 -4.55 10.51 1.24
N GLU A 113 -5.71 10.44 0.61
CA GLU A 113 -6.06 9.49 -0.43
C GLU A 113 -6.14 10.21 -1.78
N LEU A 114 -5.51 9.61 -2.79
CA LEU A 114 -5.82 9.91 -4.20
C LEU A 114 -6.53 8.72 -4.83
N CYS A 115 -7.59 9.04 -5.56
CA CYS A 115 -8.47 8.10 -6.21
C CYS A 115 -8.34 8.21 -7.72
N HIS A 116 -8.41 7.07 -8.38
CA HIS A 116 -8.62 6.98 -9.82
C HIS A 116 -9.67 5.90 -10.08
N ASP A 117 -10.83 6.31 -10.56
CA ASP A 117 -11.91 5.39 -10.97
C ASP A 117 -11.99 5.32 -12.50
N SER A 118 -12.72 4.33 -13.01
CA SER A 118 -12.84 4.07 -14.45
C SER A 118 -13.18 5.34 -15.25
N GLN A 119 -12.33 5.70 -16.21
CA GLN A 119 -12.46 6.85 -17.12
C GLN A 119 -12.30 8.24 -16.46
N GLY A 120 -11.97 8.30 -15.17
CA GLY A 120 -11.76 9.55 -14.45
C GLY A 120 -10.32 10.06 -14.53
N THR A 121 -10.13 11.34 -14.20
CA THR A 121 -8.82 11.87 -13.81
C THR A 121 -8.56 11.54 -12.34
N TRP A 122 -7.30 11.56 -11.93
CA TRP A 122 -6.97 11.46 -10.50
C TRP A 122 -7.63 12.59 -9.71
N TYR A 123 -8.23 12.25 -8.57
CA TYR A 123 -8.87 13.20 -7.67
C TYR A 123 -8.56 12.89 -6.21
N THR A 124 -8.70 13.87 -5.33
CA THR A 124 -8.51 13.67 -3.89
C THR A 124 -9.72 12.98 -3.28
N GLY A 125 -9.48 11.84 -2.64
CA GLY A 125 -10.49 11.07 -1.93
C GLY A 125 -10.89 11.70 -0.60
N SER A 126 -11.80 11.03 0.11
CA SER A 126 -12.36 11.54 1.37
C SER A 126 -11.51 11.19 2.60
N LEU A 127 -10.54 10.28 2.49
CA LEU A 127 -9.64 10.01 3.61
C LEU A 127 -8.73 11.22 3.88
N SER A 128 -8.75 11.68 5.12
CA SER A 128 -7.79 12.63 5.65
C SER A 128 -7.45 12.27 7.09
N ILE A 129 -6.18 11.96 7.35
CA ILE A 129 -5.67 11.75 8.71
C ILE A 129 -4.83 12.98 9.07
N PRO A 130 -5.21 13.75 10.11
CA PRO A 130 -4.55 15.02 10.40
C PRO A 130 -3.10 14.80 10.86
N ALA A 131 -2.26 15.82 10.65
CA ALA A 131 -0.85 15.80 11.02
C ALA A 131 -0.59 15.50 12.51
N THR A 132 -1.56 15.80 13.38
CA THR A 132 -1.50 15.51 14.83
C THR A 132 -1.63 14.03 15.17
N SER A 133 -2.22 13.23 14.29
CA SER A 133 -2.44 11.79 14.49
C SER A 133 -1.34 10.92 13.87
N THR A 134 -0.30 11.53 13.30
CA THR A 134 0.71 10.82 12.52
C THR A 134 2.12 11.36 12.78
N THR A 135 3.14 10.57 12.48
CA THR A 135 4.56 10.96 12.54
C THR A 135 5.06 11.34 11.15
N PRO A 136 6.08 12.21 11.01
CA PRO A 136 6.74 12.40 9.71
C PRO A 136 7.25 11.06 9.17
N ARG A 137 6.93 10.77 7.90
CA ARG A 137 7.23 9.50 7.23
C ARG A 137 6.59 8.29 7.90
N ALA A 138 5.36 8.47 8.40
CA ALA A 138 4.59 7.39 8.98
C ALA A 138 4.54 6.20 8.02
N SER A 139 4.71 4.99 8.55
CA SER A 139 4.55 3.78 7.77
C SER A 139 3.09 3.63 7.36
N LEU A 140 2.86 3.17 6.13
CA LEU A 140 1.52 2.95 5.58
C LEU A 140 1.43 1.56 4.97
N ALA A 141 0.29 0.91 5.15
CA ALA A 141 -0.13 -0.25 4.38
C ALA A 141 -1.62 -0.14 4.09
N CYS A 142 -2.08 -0.75 3.02
CA CYS A 142 -3.50 -0.85 2.73
C CYS A 142 -3.86 -2.20 2.13
N THR A 143 -5.10 -2.61 2.33
CA THR A 143 -5.69 -3.73 1.62
C THR A 143 -7.15 -3.45 1.31
N ASN A 144 -7.74 -4.25 0.43
CA ASN A 144 -9.15 -4.18 0.09
C ASN A 144 -9.75 -5.59 -0.01
N PHE A 145 -11.06 -5.67 0.15
CA PHE A 145 -11.82 -6.89 -0.06
C PHE A 145 -13.28 -6.56 -0.36
N ASN A 146 -13.98 -7.49 -1.00
CA ASN A 146 -15.41 -7.36 -1.23
C ASN A 146 -16.18 -7.84 -0.01
N ASP A 147 -16.94 -6.96 0.63
CA ASP A 147 -17.83 -7.32 1.72
C ASP A 147 -19.28 -7.43 1.22
N THR A 148 -19.97 -8.48 1.66
CA THR A 148 -21.33 -8.77 1.18
C THR A 148 -22.36 -7.70 1.54
N LYS A 149 -22.12 -6.92 2.60
CA LYS A 149 -23.05 -5.88 3.06
C LYS A 149 -22.73 -4.51 2.48
N SER A 150 -21.45 -4.21 2.30
CA SER A 150 -20.96 -2.87 1.93
C SER A 150 -20.38 -2.76 0.51
N GLY A 151 -20.27 -3.88 -0.21
CA GLY A 151 -19.66 -3.91 -1.54
C GLY A 151 -18.14 -3.92 -1.43
N ILE A 152 -17.50 -2.75 -1.48
CA ILE A 152 -16.05 -2.63 -1.34
C ILE A 152 -15.67 -2.12 0.05
N SER A 153 -14.75 -2.84 0.68
CA SER A 153 -14.12 -2.47 1.94
C SER A 153 -12.66 -2.11 1.72
N LEU A 154 -12.21 -1.03 2.33
CA LEU A 154 -10.81 -0.59 2.35
C LEU A 154 -10.31 -0.53 3.78
N ARG A 155 -9.06 -0.93 3.99
CA ARG A 155 -8.34 -0.76 5.26
C ARG A 155 -7.03 -0.05 5.01
N VAL A 156 -6.75 0.98 5.80
CA VAL A 156 -5.49 1.72 5.77
C VAL A 156 -4.87 1.69 7.16
N TYR A 157 -3.67 1.11 7.24
CA TYR A 157 -2.90 1.00 8.46
C TYR A 157 -1.81 2.06 8.47
N TYR A 158 -1.63 2.75 9.59
CA TYR A 158 -0.66 3.83 9.69
C TYR A 158 0.01 3.89 11.06
N SER A 159 1.29 4.25 11.09
CA SER A 159 2.00 4.47 12.35
C SER A 159 1.64 5.82 12.98
N SER A 160 1.41 5.82 14.28
CA SER A 160 1.05 6.99 15.08
C SER A 160 2.19 7.48 15.98
N PRO A 161 2.12 8.73 16.53
CA PRO A 161 3.16 9.30 17.39
C PRO A 161 3.49 8.53 18.67
N ASN A 162 2.59 7.67 19.12
CA ASN A 162 2.73 6.87 20.33
C ASN A 162 3.29 5.46 20.07
N ASN A 163 4.03 5.26 18.97
CA ASN A 163 4.59 3.97 18.55
C ASN A 163 3.55 2.87 18.51
N SER A 164 2.44 3.15 17.82
CA SER A 164 1.42 2.17 17.50
C SER A 164 1.15 2.17 16.01
N ILE A 165 0.57 1.08 15.50
CA ILE A 165 -0.13 1.05 14.22
C ILE A 165 -1.62 1.12 14.52
N LEU A 166 -2.30 2.02 13.81
CA LEU A 166 -3.75 2.24 13.87
C LEU A 166 -4.37 1.90 12.52
N GLU A 167 -5.69 1.75 12.48
CA GLU A 167 -6.47 1.45 11.27
C GLU A 167 -7.51 2.53 10.98
N LYS A 168 -7.65 2.86 9.70
CA LYS A 168 -8.85 3.50 9.14
C LYS A 168 -9.61 2.47 8.30
N GLY A 169 -10.91 2.36 8.54
CA GLY A 169 -11.82 1.52 7.78
C GLY A 169 -12.72 2.35 6.87
N PHE A 170 -13.06 1.79 5.72
CA PHE A 170 -14.14 2.24 4.84
C PHE A 170 -14.94 1.02 4.42
N ASP A 171 -16.25 1.04 4.64
CA ASP A 171 -17.19 -0.03 4.28
C ASP A 171 -18.38 0.57 3.55
N GLY A 172 -18.11 1.21 2.41
CA GLY A 172 -19.13 1.82 1.54
C GLY A 172 -19.71 3.16 2.03
N ASN A 173 -19.59 3.50 3.32
CA ASN A 173 -20.10 4.77 3.86
C ASN A 173 -19.12 5.48 4.79
N GLY A 174 -18.26 6.32 4.21
CA GLY A 174 -17.34 7.18 4.94
C GLY A 174 -16.19 6.43 5.62
N TRP A 175 -15.17 7.20 6.02
CA TRP A 175 -14.01 6.67 6.74
C TRP A 175 -14.26 6.71 8.25
N TYR A 176 -13.88 5.65 8.96
CA TYR A 176 -14.00 5.53 10.40
C TYR A 176 -12.71 4.98 11.03
N ASP A 177 -12.56 5.13 12.35
CA ASP A 177 -11.46 4.51 13.10
C ASP A 177 -11.71 3.01 13.26
N GLY A 178 -10.82 2.20 12.69
CA GLY A 178 -10.90 0.74 12.75
C GLY A 178 -10.53 0.18 14.11
N GLY A 179 -10.78 -1.13 14.28
CA GLY A 179 -10.53 -1.83 15.53
C GLY A 179 -9.07 -2.21 15.76
N PHE A 180 -8.22 -2.15 14.72
CA PHE A 180 -6.80 -2.48 14.88
C PHE A 180 -6.02 -1.36 15.56
N GLN A 181 -5.44 -1.68 16.71
CA GLN A 181 -4.49 -0.83 17.41
C GLN A 181 -3.44 -1.69 18.11
N GLN A 182 -2.18 -1.62 17.69
CA GLN A 182 -1.10 -2.41 18.29
C GLN A 182 0.17 -1.60 18.50
N LYS A 183 0.85 -1.84 19.62
CA LYS A 183 2.15 -1.22 19.93
C LYS A 183 3.26 -1.82 19.08
N THR A 184 4.19 -0.98 18.66
CA THR A 184 5.31 -1.34 17.81
C THR A 184 6.62 -0.75 18.33
N ILE A 185 7.74 -1.18 17.75
CA ILE A 185 8.99 -0.44 17.92
C ILE A 185 8.93 0.90 17.16
N PRO A 186 9.66 1.93 17.60
CA PRO A 186 9.77 3.18 16.85
C PRO A 186 10.19 2.93 15.40
N GLY A 187 9.44 3.50 14.46
CA GLY A 187 9.76 3.40 13.02
C GLY A 187 9.44 2.05 12.38
N SER A 188 8.77 1.12 13.07
CA SER A 188 8.31 -0.13 12.48
C SER A 188 7.57 0.11 11.16
N LYS A 189 7.89 -0.70 10.15
CA LYS A 189 7.09 -0.78 8.94
C LYS A 189 5.83 -1.62 9.18
N VAL A 190 4.88 -1.49 8.27
CA VAL A 190 3.65 -2.29 8.26
C VAL A 190 3.40 -2.81 6.86
N SER A 191 2.92 -4.05 6.77
CA SER A 191 2.33 -4.65 5.57
C SER A 191 0.97 -5.23 5.94
N ALA A 192 0.04 -5.24 4.98
CA ALA A 192 -1.30 -5.77 5.15
C ALA A 192 -1.69 -6.59 3.91
N ILE A 193 -2.32 -7.73 4.14
CA ILE A 193 -2.95 -8.54 3.10
C ILE A 193 -4.34 -8.95 3.56
N SER A 194 -5.24 -9.18 2.60
CA SER A 194 -6.54 -9.77 2.88
C SER A 194 -6.97 -10.74 1.80
N TRP A 195 -7.81 -11.69 2.18
CA TRP A 195 -8.49 -12.60 1.28
C TRP A 195 -9.83 -13.01 1.87
N GLN A 196 -10.59 -13.81 1.13
CA GLN A 196 -11.87 -14.35 1.58
C GLN A 196 -11.79 -15.87 1.66
N ASN A 197 -12.35 -16.43 2.72
CA ASN A 197 -12.62 -17.87 2.85
C ASN A 197 -14.14 -18.04 2.92
N GLY A 198 -14.78 -18.24 1.77
CA GLY A 198 -16.24 -18.12 1.67
C GLY A 198 -16.70 -16.69 1.97
N SER A 199 -17.57 -16.51 2.96
CA SER A 199 -18.03 -15.19 3.41
C SER A 199 -17.11 -14.54 4.47
N GLU A 200 -16.15 -15.28 5.00
CA GLU A 200 -15.26 -14.79 6.06
C GLU A 200 -14.12 -13.97 5.45
N ILE A 201 -13.95 -12.75 5.95
CA ILE A 201 -12.83 -11.89 5.60
C ILE A 201 -11.64 -12.26 6.48
N GLN A 202 -10.52 -12.48 5.83
CA GLN A 202 -9.24 -12.79 6.46
C GLN A 202 -8.32 -11.60 6.24
N ILE A 203 -7.71 -11.08 7.30
CA ILE A 203 -6.70 -10.01 7.21
C ILE A 203 -5.47 -10.42 8.02
N ARG A 204 -4.28 -10.15 7.49
CA ARG A 204 -3.01 -10.30 8.20
C ARG A 204 -2.22 -9.02 8.15
N ILE A 205 -1.66 -8.63 9.31
CA ILE A 205 -0.82 -7.45 9.47
C ILE A 205 0.55 -7.88 9.96
N TYR A 206 1.60 -7.43 9.27
CA TYR A 206 2.98 -7.76 9.60
C TYR A 206 3.75 -6.52 10.01
N PHE A 207 4.39 -6.56 11.18
CA PHE A 207 5.15 -5.43 11.73
C PHE A 207 6.12 -5.89 12.81
N GLN A 208 7.02 -5.01 13.25
CA GLN A 208 7.95 -5.29 14.34
C GLN A 208 7.43 -4.67 15.65
N LYS A 209 7.38 -5.49 16.70
CA LYS A 209 6.94 -5.07 18.05
C LYS A 209 7.94 -5.42 19.15
N GLY A 210 9.18 -5.72 18.77
CA GLY A 210 10.27 -6.02 19.71
C GLY A 210 10.40 -7.50 20.06
N GLU A 211 9.62 -8.38 19.42
CA GLU A 211 9.79 -9.82 19.54
C GLU A 211 11.19 -10.20 19.07
N HIS A 212 11.92 -10.97 19.89
CA HIS A 212 13.35 -11.26 19.68
C HIS A 212 14.18 -10.06 19.21
N VAL A 213 13.88 -8.85 19.74
CA VAL A 213 14.44 -7.55 19.36
C VAL A 213 14.04 -7.09 17.95
N THR A 214 14.22 -7.93 16.92
CA THR A 214 14.08 -7.56 15.51
C THR A 214 13.13 -8.43 14.71
N ALA A 215 12.48 -9.44 15.31
CA ALA A 215 11.58 -10.32 14.57
C ALA A 215 10.33 -9.57 14.09
N VAL A 216 9.81 -10.02 12.95
CA VAL A 216 8.50 -9.59 12.44
C VAL A 216 7.43 -10.45 13.11
N SER A 217 6.38 -9.81 13.60
CA SER A 217 5.21 -10.45 14.18
C SER A 217 4.02 -10.32 13.23
N GLU A 218 3.07 -11.24 13.36
CA GLU A 218 1.79 -11.25 12.64
C GLU A 218 0.62 -10.98 13.59
N TRP A 219 -0.31 -10.16 13.13
CA TRP A 219 -1.66 -10.03 13.71
C TRP A 219 -2.71 -10.53 12.72
N VAL A 220 -3.77 -11.09 13.29
CA VAL A 220 -4.76 -11.89 12.58
C VAL A 220 -6.15 -11.31 12.81
N TRP A 221 -6.90 -11.17 11.73
CA TRP A 221 -8.35 -11.03 11.74
C TRP A 221 -8.95 -12.18 10.94
N ASP A 222 -9.79 -12.99 11.58
CA ASP A 222 -10.47 -14.14 10.97
C ASP A 222 -12.00 -13.98 10.98
N GLY A 223 -12.49 -12.74 11.07
CA GLY A 223 -13.92 -12.42 11.11
C GLY A 223 -14.46 -12.04 12.49
N ASP A 224 -13.75 -12.39 13.57
CA ASP A 224 -14.16 -12.14 14.94
C ASP A 224 -13.03 -11.56 15.81
N GLY A 225 -12.73 -10.28 15.59
CA GLY A 225 -11.77 -9.55 16.40
C GLY A 225 -10.30 -9.77 15.99
N TRP A 226 -9.44 -8.86 16.46
CA TRP A 226 -8.01 -8.92 16.23
C TRP A 226 -7.31 -9.77 17.29
N THR A 227 -6.52 -10.74 16.86
CA THR A 227 -5.71 -11.60 17.72
C THR A 227 -4.25 -11.61 17.29
N ALA A 228 -3.36 -11.98 18.21
CA ALA A 228 -1.97 -12.23 17.86
C ALA A 228 -1.87 -13.52 17.02
N GLY A 229 -1.17 -13.45 15.90
CA GLY A 229 -0.80 -14.61 15.10
C GLY A 229 0.59 -15.13 15.47
N ILE A 230 1.42 -15.36 14.47
CA ILE A 230 2.82 -15.77 14.66
C ILE A 230 3.59 -14.66 15.41
N ALA A 231 4.12 -14.98 16.59
CA ALA A 231 4.90 -14.04 17.38
C ALA A 231 6.18 -13.58 16.67
N ALA A 232 6.91 -14.52 16.07
CA ALA A 232 8.14 -14.28 15.35
C ALA A 232 8.16 -15.10 14.05
N LEU A 233 8.07 -14.43 12.91
CA LEU A 233 8.15 -15.08 11.61
C LEU A 233 9.57 -15.65 11.38
N PRO A 234 9.70 -16.77 10.64
CA PRO A 234 11.00 -17.25 10.21
C PRO A 234 11.83 -16.15 9.51
N PRO A 235 13.16 -16.13 9.69
CA PRO A 235 14.00 -17.14 10.33
C PRO A 235 14.36 -16.81 11.80
N ALA A 236 13.52 -16.06 12.52
CA ALA A 236 13.80 -15.58 13.87
C ALA A 236 14.19 -16.68 14.87
#